data_AF-A0A222P239-F1
#
_entry.id   AF-A0A222P239-F1
#
_cell.length_a   1.000
_cell.length_b   1.000
_cell.length_c   1.000
_cell.angle_alpha   90.00
_cell.angle_beta   90.00
_cell.angle_gamma   90.00
#
_symmetry.space_group_name_H-M   'P 1'
#
loop_
_entity.id
_entity.type
_entity.pdbx_description
1 polymer ?
#
loop_
_entity_poly.entity_id
_entity_poly.type
_entity_poly.pdbx_seq_one_letter_code
_entity_poly.pdbx_strand_id
1 'polypeptide(L)'
;MQIVVNGAAEAPPDSKPLPSQGSYYPNALTCLGCDALNPPLAELLSRYYQLQGQWLIASPIHWEATHNDAMIVAVDEMLELDDKESRRWFAVITEFLNTSGIETFYHDAYTWLLKIDDQPAINSKSVYKILHQSLMPTLAALDKELFWQRFITELQMFLSSHPLNNQRQSKLTINGLWLWGEGEFKPTRKEPLFTDDEILLKSVKQAQPVPSSLIFPKNSLLLIKYPHHIDIASLREKTQKKSVQWYWNNLAYSQPSIKWWVRLWRS
;
A
#
# COMPACT_ATOMS: atom_id res chain seq x y z
N MET A 1 -19.36 9.78 -1.30
CA MET A 1 -19.00 8.58 -0.50
C MET A 1 -17.76 7.98 -1.13
N GLN A 2 -16.85 7.45 -0.33
CA GLN A 2 -15.62 6.81 -0.82
C GLN A 2 -15.59 5.37 -0.31
N ILE A 3 -15.24 4.45 -1.19
CA ILE A 3 -15.12 3.02 -0.88
C ILE A 3 -13.76 2.56 -1.37
N VAL A 4 -12.95 2.05 -0.46
CA VAL A 4 -11.65 1.42 -0.75
C VAL A 4 -11.81 -0.08 -0.53
N VAL A 5 -11.40 -0.88 -1.51
CA VAL A 5 -11.50 -2.34 -1.46
C VAL A 5 -10.13 -2.94 -1.73
N ASN A 6 -9.68 -3.81 -0.82
CA ASN A 6 -8.46 -4.60 -0.99
C ASN A 6 -8.69 -5.74 -1.98
N GLY A 7 -8.68 -5.40 -3.27
CA GLY A 7 -8.83 -6.35 -4.35
C GLY A 7 -8.72 -5.66 -5.71
N ALA A 8 -8.84 -6.45 -6.77
CA ALA A 8 -8.87 -5.95 -8.14
C ALA A 8 -10.30 -5.90 -8.68
N ALA A 9 -10.55 -4.97 -9.60
CA ALA A 9 -11.80 -4.91 -10.35
C ALA A 9 -11.56 -4.35 -11.75
N GLU A 10 -12.60 -4.41 -12.58
CA GLU A 10 -12.69 -3.66 -13.82
C GLU A 10 -13.57 -2.42 -13.62
N ALA A 11 -13.24 -1.35 -14.33
CA ALA A 11 -14.00 -0.11 -14.28
C ALA A 11 -15.36 -0.30 -14.99
N PRO A 12 -16.49 0.04 -14.35
CA PRO A 12 -17.79 0.02 -15.02
C PRO A 12 -17.83 0.96 -16.22
N PRO A 13 -18.68 0.66 -17.23
CA PRO A 13 -18.99 1.61 -18.30
C PRO A 13 -19.45 2.95 -17.73
N ASP A 14 -19.12 4.05 -18.41
CA ASP A 14 -19.48 5.43 -18.04
C ASP A 14 -18.90 5.94 -16.69
N SER A 15 -17.98 5.20 -16.09
CA SER A 15 -17.22 5.68 -14.93
C SER A 15 -16.14 6.67 -15.35
N LYS A 16 -15.80 7.62 -14.46
CA LYS A 16 -14.68 8.53 -14.70
C LYS A 16 -13.47 8.05 -13.91
N PRO A 17 -12.30 7.84 -14.54
CA PRO A 17 -11.11 7.38 -13.84
C PRO A 17 -10.67 8.37 -12.76
N LEU A 18 -10.09 7.84 -11.69
CA LEU A 18 -9.47 8.59 -10.60
C LEU A 18 -8.04 8.06 -10.38
N PRO A 19 -7.15 8.86 -9.78
CA PRO A 19 -5.83 8.38 -9.40
C PRO A 19 -5.93 7.33 -8.29
N SER A 20 -5.50 6.09 -8.58
CA SER A 20 -5.23 5.08 -7.55
C SER A 20 -3.88 5.33 -6.89
N GLN A 21 -3.73 4.84 -5.67
CA GLN A 21 -2.47 4.79 -4.92
C GLN A 21 -1.80 3.40 -4.97
N GLY A 22 -2.31 2.50 -5.81
CA GLY A 22 -1.67 1.21 -6.17
C GLY A 22 -1.95 0.03 -5.24
N SER A 23 -2.37 0.27 -4.00
CA SER A 23 -2.75 -0.79 -3.05
C SER A 23 -3.72 -0.28 -1.98
N TYR A 24 -4.27 -1.19 -1.18
CA TYR A 24 -5.30 -0.93 -0.19
C TYR A 24 -4.88 0.15 0.83
N TYR A 25 -3.76 -0.03 1.53
CA TYR A 25 -3.36 0.92 2.58
C TYR A 25 -3.02 2.32 2.04
N PRO A 26 -2.24 2.47 0.96
CA PRO A 26 -2.05 3.78 0.33
C PRO A 26 -3.36 4.49 -0.05
N ASN A 27 -4.33 3.75 -0.63
CA ASN A 27 -5.64 4.29 -0.96
C ASN A 27 -6.43 4.70 0.29
N ALA A 28 -6.42 3.84 1.31
CA ALA A 28 -7.11 4.06 2.58
C ALA A 28 -6.57 5.29 3.31
N LEU A 29 -5.24 5.38 3.49
CA LEU A 29 -4.57 6.50 4.14
C LEU A 29 -4.78 7.82 3.39
N THR A 30 -4.71 7.80 2.05
CA THR A 30 -5.05 8.98 1.23
C THR A 30 -6.51 9.39 1.41
N CYS A 31 -7.45 8.45 1.45
CA CYS A 31 -8.86 8.73 1.72
C CYS A 31 -9.15 9.21 3.16
N LEU A 32 -8.22 8.98 4.09
CA LEU A 32 -8.22 9.53 5.44
C LEU A 32 -7.58 10.94 5.52
N GLY A 33 -7.06 11.43 4.40
CA GLY A 33 -6.46 12.76 4.26
C GLY A 33 -4.98 12.82 4.63
N CYS A 34 -4.28 11.68 4.58
CA CYS A 34 -2.81 11.64 4.66
C CYS A 34 -2.17 11.97 3.29
N ASP A 35 -0.85 12.16 3.28
CA ASP A 35 -0.11 12.38 2.03
C ASP A 35 -0.27 11.19 1.07
N ALA A 36 -0.49 11.51 -0.20
CA ALA A 36 -0.67 10.55 -1.28
C ALA A 36 0.66 10.12 -1.93
N LEU A 37 1.73 10.93 -1.80
CA LEU A 37 3.04 10.56 -2.33
C LEU A 37 3.70 9.53 -1.41
N ASN A 38 3.62 9.77 -0.10
CA ASN A 38 4.15 8.88 0.89
C ASN A 38 3.22 8.72 2.11
N PRO A 39 2.19 7.86 2.01
CA PRO A 39 1.26 7.63 3.12
C PRO A 39 1.98 7.05 4.35
N PRO A 40 1.71 7.52 5.57
CA PRO A 40 2.45 7.15 6.79
C PRO A 40 2.04 5.76 7.32
N LEU A 41 2.26 4.73 6.50
CA LEU A 41 1.88 3.35 6.81
C LEU A 41 2.75 2.75 7.92
N ALA A 42 4.05 3.08 7.96
CA ALA A 42 4.93 2.58 9.00
C ALA A 42 4.46 3.04 10.38
N GLU A 43 4.11 4.32 10.53
CA GLU A 43 3.57 4.87 11.78
C GLU A 43 2.21 4.25 12.17
N LEU A 44 1.32 4.00 11.21
CA LEU A 44 0.06 3.28 11.48
C LEU A 44 0.32 1.90 12.07
N LEU A 45 1.21 1.12 11.43
CA LEU A 45 1.54 -0.24 11.84
C LEU A 45 2.30 -0.26 13.17
N SER A 46 3.27 0.64 13.35
CA SER A 46 4.04 0.75 14.59
C SER A 46 3.14 1.08 15.79
N ARG A 47 2.15 1.97 15.63
CA ARG A 47 1.14 2.22 16.68
C ARG A 47 0.31 0.98 16.99
N TYR A 48 -0.14 0.26 15.97
CA TYR A 48 -0.94 -0.95 16.16
C TYR A 48 -0.18 -2.05 16.91
N TYR A 49 1.08 -2.26 16.54
CA TYR A 49 1.97 -3.24 17.17
C TYR A 49 2.68 -2.73 18.43
N GLN A 50 2.45 -1.46 18.83
CA GLN A 50 3.08 -0.80 19.98
C GLN A 50 4.62 -0.78 19.90
N LEU A 51 5.16 -0.70 18.69
CA LEU A 51 6.60 -0.60 18.44
C LEU A 51 7.10 0.78 18.87
N GLN A 52 8.30 0.82 19.46
CA GLN A 52 8.96 2.06 19.86
C GLN A 52 9.89 2.56 18.75
N GLY A 53 10.08 3.87 18.68
CA GLY A 53 10.93 4.51 17.69
C GLY A 53 10.24 4.77 16.35
N GLN A 54 11.03 5.25 15.39
CA GLN A 54 10.62 5.55 14.02
C GLN A 54 10.88 4.37 13.11
N TRP A 55 9.94 4.09 12.22
CA TRP A 55 9.97 2.95 11.33
C TRP A 55 9.70 3.38 9.89
N LEU A 56 10.23 2.62 8.94
CA LEU A 56 9.88 2.64 7.51
C LEU A 56 9.26 1.32 7.12
N ILE A 57 8.38 1.35 6.12
CA ILE A 57 8.02 0.17 5.34
C ILE A 57 9.19 -0.22 4.46
N ALA A 58 9.58 -1.50 4.50
CA ALA A 58 10.46 -2.10 3.52
C ALA A 58 9.66 -3.07 2.65
N SER A 59 9.41 -2.67 1.41
CA SER A 59 8.70 -3.47 0.43
C SER A 59 9.69 -4.30 -0.40
N PRO A 60 9.55 -5.64 -0.44
CA PRO A 60 10.25 -6.47 -1.41
C PRO A 60 9.92 -6.01 -2.82
N ILE A 61 10.94 -5.92 -3.68
CA ILE A 61 10.77 -5.49 -5.06
C ILE A 61 11.60 -6.34 -6.03
N HIS A 62 11.16 -6.32 -7.28
CA HIS A 62 12.01 -6.64 -8.42
C HIS A 62 12.22 -5.36 -9.22
N TRP A 63 13.48 -4.95 -9.37
CA TRP A 63 13.86 -3.88 -10.27
C TRP A 63 14.72 -4.42 -11.42
N GLU A 64 14.71 -3.74 -12.55
CA GLU A 64 15.51 -4.07 -13.72
C GLU A 64 16.42 -2.91 -14.06
N ALA A 65 17.70 -3.23 -14.26
CA ALA A 65 18.67 -2.29 -14.80
C ALA A 65 18.64 -2.33 -16.32
N THR A 66 18.63 -1.14 -16.93
CA THR A 66 18.86 -0.90 -18.35
C THR A 66 20.25 -0.28 -18.53
N HIS A 67 20.66 0.01 -19.76
CA HIS A 67 22.00 0.57 -20.03
C HIS A 67 22.29 1.87 -19.27
N ASN A 68 21.28 2.71 -19.01
CA ASN A 68 21.45 4.04 -18.40
C ASN A 68 20.50 4.32 -17.21
N ASP A 69 19.69 3.36 -16.79
CA ASP A 69 18.66 3.58 -15.78
C ASP A 69 18.29 2.29 -15.04
N ALA A 70 17.57 2.40 -13.93
CA ALA A 70 16.92 1.27 -13.27
C ALA A 70 15.46 1.60 -12.97
N MET A 71 14.58 0.60 -13.02
CA MET A 71 13.16 0.78 -12.72
C MET A 71 12.64 -0.37 -11.88
N ILE A 72 11.79 -0.08 -10.89
CA ILE A 72 11.00 -1.12 -10.21
C ILE A 72 9.94 -1.60 -11.19
N VAL A 73 9.87 -2.90 -11.45
CA VAL A 73 8.91 -3.50 -12.38
C VAL A 73 7.91 -4.43 -11.71
N ALA A 74 8.19 -4.88 -10.47
CA ALA A 74 7.24 -5.65 -9.69
C ALA A 74 7.34 -5.38 -8.18
N VAL A 75 6.17 -5.40 -7.54
CA VAL A 75 5.93 -5.28 -6.11
C VAL A 75 4.66 -6.07 -5.76
N ASP A 76 4.46 -6.39 -4.48
CA ASP A 76 3.28 -7.11 -3.97
C ASP A 76 2.99 -8.42 -4.73
N GLU A 77 1.73 -8.62 -5.14
CA GLU A 77 1.23 -9.82 -5.82
C GLU A 77 1.98 -10.12 -7.14
N MET A 78 2.59 -9.10 -7.78
CA MET A 78 3.41 -9.29 -8.98
C MET A 78 4.68 -10.11 -8.71
N LEU A 79 5.11 -10.18 -7.44
CA LEU A 79 6.23 -11.00 -7.01
C LEU A 79 5.80 -12.43 -6.67
N GLU A 80 4.51 -12.73 -6.56
CA GLU A 80 4.02 -14.07 -6.21
C GLU A 80 4.71 -14.66 -4.95
N LEU A 81 5.06 -13.82 -3.97
CA LEU A 81 5.57 -14.26 -2.67
C LEU A 81 4.42 -14.81 -1.84
N ASP A 82 4.54 -16.04 -1.36
CA ASP A 82 3.71 -16.52 -0.26
C ASP A 82 4.32 -16.15 1.11
N ASP A 83 3.55 -16.29 2.19
CA ASP A 83 3.99 -15.95 3.55
C ASP A 83 5.24 -16.75 3.97
N LYS A 84 5.32 -18.04 3.61
CA LYS A 84 6.44 -18.89 3.99
C LYS A 84 7.73 -18.46 3.30
N GLU A 85 7.66 -18.13 2.01
CA GLU A 85 8.77 -17.62 1.23
C GLU A 85 9.19 -16.23 1.71
N SER A 86 8.22 -15.34 1.92
CA SER A 86 8.49 -13.99 2.43
C SER A 86 9.18 -14.02 3.80
N ARG A 87 8.78 -14.91 4.71
CA ARG A 87 9.47 -15.10 6.00
C ARG A 87 10.93 -15.56 5.86
N ARG A 88 11.25 -16.37 4.85
CA ARG A 88 12.65 -16.76 4.58
C ARG A 88 13.47 -15.55 4.13
N TRP A 89 12.93 -14.73 3.23
CA TRP A 89 13.58 -13.49 2.83
C TRP A 89 13.72 -12.50 3.99
N PHE A 90 12.68 -12.36 4.81
CA PHE A 90 12.72 -11.51 5.99
C PHE A 90 13.80 -11.95 6.98
N ALA A 91 13.97 -13.26 7.20
CA ALA A 91 15.03 -13.78 8.07
C ALA A 91 16.43 -13.43 7.55
N VAL A 92 16.66 -13.60 6.24
CA VAL A 92 17.93 -13.25 5.56
C VAL A 92 18.23 -11.75 5.70
N ILE A 93 17.24 -10.90 5.47
CA ILE A 93 17.37 -9.45 5.63
C ILE A 93 17.60 -9.05 7.08
N THR A 94 16.89 -9.68 8.02
CA THR A 94 17.05 -9.42 9.45
C THR A 94 18.48 -9.75 9.91
N GLU A 95 19.03 -10.89 9.47
CA GLU A 95 20.42 -11.23 9.77
C GLU A 95 21.40 -10.21 9.19
N PHE A 96 21.23 -9.82 7.93
CA PHE A 96 22.07 -8.81 7.27
C PHE A 96 22.02 -7.47 8.00
N LEU A 97 20.82 -6.98 8.35
CA LEU A 97 20.61 -5.68 8.97
C LEU A 97 21.00 -5.62 10.45
N ASN A 98 20.89 -6.73 11.18
CA ASN A 98 21.33 -6.83 12.58
C ASN A 98 22.83 -6.56 12.74
N THR A 99 23.65 -6.83 11.71
CA THR A 99 25.09 -6.49 11.75
C THR A 99 25.35 -4.99 11.89
N SER A 100 24.39 -4.16 11.47
CA SER A 100 24.40 -2.70 11.56
C SER A 100 23.45 -2.17 12.65
N GLY A 101 22.92 -3.04 13.51
CA GLY A 101 22.00 -2.66 14.60
C GLY A 101 20.61 -2.22 14.16
N ILE A 102 20.21 -2.46 12.91
CA ILE A 102 18.89 -2.06 12.39
C ILE A 102 17.86 -3.13 12.75
N GLU A 103 16.92 -2.77 13.62
CA GLU A 103 15.81 -3.64 14.01
C GLU A 103 14.79 -3.79 12.87
N THR A 104 14.21 -4.98 12.75
CA THR A 104 13.20 -5.31 11.72
C THR A 104 11.95 -5.89 12.37
N PHE A 105 10.79 -5.71 11.72
CA PHE A 105 9.52 -6.31 12.14
C PHE A 105 8.72 -6.82 10.93
N TYR A 106 8.15 -8.03 11.05
CA TYR A 106 7.36 -8.65 9.98
C TYR A 106 5.87 -8.38 10.16
N HIS A 107 5.23 -7.67 9.22
CA HIS A 107 3.77 -7.50 9.20
C HIS A 107 3.11 -8.59 8.33
N ASP A 108 3.45 -8.63 7.04
CA ASP A 108 2.92 -9.60 6.08
C ASP A 108 3.91 -9.93 4.95
N ALA A 109 3.43 -10.68 3.94
CA ALA A 109 4.26 -11.17 2.83
C ALA A 109 4.97 -10.06 2.04
N TYR A 110 4.41 -8.85 2.00
CA TYR A 110 4.88 -7.74 1.17
C TYR A 110 5.23 -6.48 1.98
N THR A 111 4.87 -6.46 3.26
CA THR A 111 5.03 -5.32 4.15
C THR A 111 5.91 -5.72 5.33
N TRP A 112 7.16 -5.27 5.32
CA TRP A 112 8.05 -5.37 6.48
C TRP A 112 8.32 -3.98 7.04
N LEU A 113 8.81 -3.90 8.27
CA LEU A 113 9.21 -2.64 8.88
C LEU A 113 10.69 -2.68 9.26
N LEU A 114 11.38 -1.56 9.04
CA LEU A 114 12.77 -1.31 9.44
C LEU A 114 12.83 -0.10 10.35
N LYS A 115 13.49 -0.22 11.49
CA LYS A 115 13.65 0.88 12.46
C LYS A 115 14.75 1.84 11.99
N ILE A 116 14.53 3.14 12.18
CA ILE A 116 15.40 4.19 11.63
C ILE A 116 15.82 5.27 12.64
N ASP A 117 15.71 5.02 13.95
CA ASP A 117 16.01 6.02 14.99
C ASP A 117 17.39 6.68 14.85
N ASP A 118 18.40 5.92 14.41
CA ASP A 118 19.78 6.38 14.26
C ASP A 118 20.17 6.72 12.80
N GLN A 119 19.20 6.84 11.89
CA GLN A 119 19.43 7.04 10.46
C GLN A 119 19.05 8.47 10.00
N PRO A 120 19.65 8.98 8.92
CA PRO A 120 19.26 10.27 8.35
C PRO A 120 17.79 10.29 7.92
N ALA A 121 17.16 11.47 8.02
CA ALA A 121 15.81 11.66 7.52
C ALA A 121 15.73 11.28 6.03
N ILE A 122 14.74 10.45 5.69
CA ILE A 122 14.47 10.03 4.33
C ILE A 122 13.35 10.88 3.72
N ASN A 123 13.48 11.21 2.45
CA ASN A 123 12.43 11.82 1.63
C ASN A 123 12.02 10.81 0.55
N SER A 124 11.22 9.83 0.96
CA SER A 124 10.83 8.73 0.08
C SER A 124 9.45 8.97 -0.54
N LYS A 125 9.12 8.15 -1.53
CA LYS A 125 7.75 8.00 -2.06
C LYS A 125 7.35 6.55 -1.89
N SER A 126 6.06 6.29 -1.77
CA SER A 126 5.56 4.92 -1.79
C SER A 126 6.03 4.17 -3.02
N VAL A 127 6.29 2.87 -2.87
CA VAL A 127 6.75 2.00 -3.97
C VAL A 127 5.83 2.08 -5.19
N TYR A 128 4.52 2.24 -4.98
CA TYR A 128 3.52 2.39 -6.04
C TYR A 128 3.64 3.70 -6.84
N LYS A 129 4.22 4.75 -6.24
CA LYS A 129 4.44 6.04 -6.91
C LYS A 129 5.71 6.09 -7.74
N ILE A 130 6.59 5.11 -7.62
CA ILE A 130 7.84 5.02 -8.36
C ILE A 130 7.92 3.75 -9.22
N LEU A 131 6.91 2.89 -9.16
CA LEU A 131 6.77 1.73 -10.03
C LEU A 131 6.82 2.20 -11.50
N HIS A 132 7.66 1.53 -12.30
CA HIS A 132 7.96 1.87 -13.70
C HIS A 132 8.49 3.29 -13.93
N GLN A 133 9.07 3.94 -12.92
CA GLN A 133 9.78 5.20 -13.05
C GLN A 133 11.28 5.00 -12.89
N SER A 134 12.05 5.94 -13.47
CA SER A 134 13.50 6.02 -13.29
C SER A 134 13.87 6.13 -11.82
N LEU A 135 14.72 5.23 -11.35
CA LEU A 135 15.19 5.20 -9.98
C LEU A 135 16.38 6.12 -9.74
N MET A 136 17.16 6.44 -10.76
CA MET A 136 18.35 7.31 -10.60
C MET A 136 18.01 8.67 -9.95
N PRO A 137 17.04 9.47 -10.45
CA PRO A 137 16.67 10.73 -9.80
C PRO A 137 15.95 10.50 -8.46
N THR A 138 15.27 9.37 -8.30
CA THR A 138 14.55 9.03 -7.07
C THR A 138 15.53 8.75 -5.92
N LEU A 139 16.55 7.92 -6.16
CA LEU A 139 17.60 7.59 -5.19
C LEU A 139 18.39 8.84 -4.77
N ALA A 140 18.76 9.68 -5.74
CA ALA A 140 19.49 10.93 -5.46
C ALA A 140 18.68 11.95 -4.64
N ALA A 141 17.35 11.81 -4.61
CA ALA A 141 16.45 12.71 -3.89
C ALA A 141 16.03 12.20 -2.49
N LEU A 142 16.47 11.00 -2.10
CA LEU A 142 16.12 10.39 -0.81
C LEU A 142 16.72 11.14 0.37
N ASP A 143 17.97 11.61 0.25
CA ASP A 143 18.66 12.41 1.25
C ASP A 143 19.82 13.18 0.63
N LYS A 144 20.36 14.15 1.38
CA LYS A 144 21.48 14.98 0.92
C LYS A 144 22.84 14.26 0.99
N GLU A 145 22.96 13.23 1.81
CA GLU A 145 24.22 12.56 2.14
C GLU A 145 24.41 11.25 1.36
N LEU A 146 23.47 10.94 0.46
CA LEU A 146 23.39 9.70 -0.32
C LEU A 146 23.48 8.45 0.57
N PHE A 147 23.06 8.56 1.83
CA PHE A 147 23.05 7.45 2.77
C PHE A 147 22.08 6.38 2.26
N TRP A 148 20.84 6.78 1.95
CA TRP A 148 19.81 5.82 1.54
C TRP A 148 20.08 5.23 0.16
N GLN A 149 20.67 6.00 -0.75
CA GLN A 149 21.11 5.47 -2.04
C GLN A 149 22.15 4.36 -1.86
N ARG A 150 23.18 4.57 -1.01
CA ARG A 150 24.18 3.55 -0.71
C ARG A 150 23.56 2.32 -0.05
N PHE A 151 22.72 2.54 0.96
CA PHE A 151 22.03 1.48 1.69
C PHE A 151 21.15 0.60 0.78
N ILE A 152 20.31 1.21 -0.06
CA ILE A 152 19.46 0.48 -1.01
C ILE A 152 20.30 -0.28 -2.06
N THR A 153 21.40 0.32 -2.51
CA THR A 153 22.31 -0.32 -3.48
C THR A 153 23.01 -1.54 -2.85
N GLU A 154 23.44 -1.44 -1.60
CA GLU A 154 24.06 -2.55 -0.86
C GLU A 154 23.06 -3.70 -0.63
N LEU A 155 21.86 -3.38 -0.17
CA LEU A 155 20.76 -4.34 -0.05
C LEU A 155 20.47 -5.02 -1.39
N GLN A 156 20.53 -4.26 -2.49
CA GLN A 156 20.32 -4.84 -3.79
C GLN A 156 21.42 -5.82 -4.21
N MET A 157 22.69 -5.46 -4.04
CA MET A 157 23.79 -6.38 -4.36
C MET A 157 23.68 -7.67 -3.55
N PHE A 158 23.35 -7.54 -2.26
CA PHE A 158 23.11 -8.68 -1.38
C PHE A 158 21.94 -9.55 -1.85
N LEU A 159 20.76 -8.97 -2.06
CA LEU A 159 19.55 -9.71 -2.45
C LEU A 159 19.67 -10.33 -3.84
N SER A 160 20.21 -9.58 -4.80
CA SER A 160 20.35 -10.02 -6.20
C SER A 160 21.20 -11.29 -6.34
N SER A 161 22.21 -11.46 -5.49
CA SER A 161 23.11 -12.63 -5.48
C SER A 161 22.66 -13.75 -4.54
N HIS A 162 21.57 -13.54 -3.79
CA HIS A 162 21.16 -14.48 -2.74
C HIS A 162 20.59 -15.80 -3.31
N PRO A 163 21.01 -16.99 -2.82
CA PRO A 163 20.59 -18.29 -3.35
C PRO A 163 19.08 -18.58 -3.30
N LEU A 164 18.31 -17.86 -2.46
CA LEU A 164 16.85 -17.98 -2.46
C LEU A 164 16.24 -17.62 -3.82
N ASN A 165 16.88 -16.74 -4.60
CA ASN A 165 16.42 -16.44 -5.96
C ASN A 165 16.50 -17.66 -6.89
N ASN A 166 17.40 -18.61 -6.66
CA ASN A 166 17.46 -19.85 -7.45
C ASN A 166 16.24 -20.75 -7.21
N GLN A 167 15.53 -20.58 -6.09
CA GLN A 167 14.32 -21.34 -5.76
C GLN A 167 13.07 -20.74 -6.41
N ARG A 168 13.16 -19.52 -6.95
CA ARG A 168 12.03 -18.76 -7.49
C ARG A 168 11.62 -19.17 -8.91
N GLN A 169 12.30 -20.13 -9.52
CA GLN A 169 11.97 -20.69 -10.85
C GLN A 169 11.65 -19.58 -11.87
N SER A 170 10.46 -19.62 -12.50
CA SER A 170 9.98 -18.63 -13.49
C SER A 170 9.39 -17.36 -12.88
N LYS A 171 9.39 -17.20 -11.55
CA LYS A 171 8.96 -15.97 -10.88
C LYS A 171 10.07 -14.93 -10.92
N LEU A 172 9.68 -13.65 -10.87
CA LEU A 172 10.63 -12.54 -10.74
C LEU A 172 11.48 -12.70 -9.47
N THR A 173 12.76 -12.37 -9.54
CA THR A 173 13.65 -12.44 -8.37
C THR A 173 13.27 -11.37 -7.34
N ILE A 174 13.51 -11.65 -6.06
CA ILE A 174 13.50 -10.59 -5.05
C ILE A 174 14.91 -10.04 -5.03
N ASN A 175 15.11 -8.90 -5.67
CA ASN A 175 16.43 -8.32 -5.84
C ASN A 175 16.58 -6.97 -5.15
N GLY A 176 15.56 -6.43 -4.49
CA GLY A 176 15.69 -5.17 -3.75
C GLY A 176 14.67 -5.04 -2.63
N LEU A 177 14.90 -4.01 -1.81
CA LEU A 177 13.93 -3.48 -0.86
C LEU A 177 13.75 -1.99 -1.12
N TRP A 178 12.51 -1.56 -1.28
CA TRP A 178 12.18 -0.14 -1.31
C TRP A 178 11.67 0.34 0.04
N LEU A 179 12.20 1.47 0.50
CA LEU A 179 11.90 2.04 1.81
C LEU A 179 10.95 3.22 1.68
N TRP A 180 9.85 3.21 2.43
CA TRP A 180 8.86 4.28 2.39
C TRP A 180 7.96 4.33 3.63
N GLY A 181 6.98 5.23 3.62
CA GLY A 181 5.90 5.26 4.58
C GLY A 181 6.24 5.89 5.93
N GLU A 182 7.27 6.75 5.97
CA GLU A 182 7.53 7.63 7.12
C GLU A 182 6.43 8.69 7.31
N GLY A 183 6.57 9.45 8.39
CA GLY A 183 5.71 10.59 8.70
C GLY A 183 4.65 10.25 9.74
N GLU A 184 3.95 11.29 10.18
CA GLU A 184 2.99 11.16 11.27
C GLU A 184 1.61 10.69 10.76
N PHE A 185 1.06 9.66 11.38
CA PHE A 185 -0.32 9.24 11.14
C PHE A 185 -1.29 10.20 11.85
N LYS A 186 -1.74 11.22 11.10
CA LYS A 186 -2.72 12.24 11.52
C LYS A 186 -3.90 12.30 10.55
N PRO A 187 -4.87 11.38 10.62
CA PRO A 187 -6.04 11.41 9.74
C PRO A 187 -6.83 12.71 9.95
N THR A 188 -7.07 13.45 8.87
CA THR A 188 -7.75 14.76 8.91
C THR A 188 -9.26 14.65 8.66
N ARG A 189 -9.69 13.50 8.13
CA ARG A 189 -11.08 13.22 7.79
C ARG A 189 -11.98 13.12 9.03
N LYS A 190 -13.16 13.77 8.98
CA LYS A 190 -14.13 13.81 10.09
C LYS A 190 -15.40 13.00 9.86
N GLU A 191 -15.70 12.59 8.62
CA GLU A 191 -16.91 11.84 8.31
C GLU A 191 -16.88 10.41 8.90
N PRO A 192 -18.05 9.76 9.05
CA PRO A 192 -18.12 8.38 9.53
C PRO A 192 -17.26 7.43 8.69
N LEU A 193 -16.44 6.63 9.37
CA LEU A 193 -15.58 5.60 8.81
C LEU A 193 -16.12 4.23 9.21
N PHE A 194 -16.33 3.37 8.21
CA PHE A 194 -16.69 1.98 8.40
C PHE A 194 -15.58 1.09 7.83
N THR A 195 -15.15 0.09 8.57
CA THR A 195 -14.09 -0.83 8.12
C THR A 195 -14.15 -2.18 8.82
N ASP A 196 -13.71 -3.22 8.11
CA ASP A 196 -13.48 -4.58 8.60
C ASP A 196 -11.99 -4.82 8.92
N ASP A 197 -11.18 -3.75 8.88
CA ASP A 197 -9.75 -3.76 9.16
C ASP A 197 -9.49 -3.48 10.64
N GLU A 198 -9.01 -4.49 11.37
CA GLU A 198 -8.72 -4.40 12.80
C GLU A 198 -7.68 -3.31 13.12
N ILE A 199 -6.70 -3.08 12.25
CA ILE A 199 -5.66 -2.07 12.46
C ILE A 199 -6.28 -0.68 12.49
N LEU A 200 -7.17 -0.40 11.54
CA LEU A 200 -7.85 0.88 11.45
C LEU A 200 -8.93 1.04 12.53
N LEU A 201 -9.64 -0.03 12.91
CA LEU A 201 -10.59 -0.03 14.02
C LEU A 201 -9.92 0.38 15.34
N LYS A 202 -8.69 -0.09 15.60
CA LYS A 202 -7.95 0.26 16.82
C LYS A 202 -7.23 1.61 16.73
N SER A 203 -6.84 2.04 15.53
CA SER A 203 -5.97 3.22 15.36
C SER A 203 -6.71 4.51 15.01
N VAL A 204 -7.98 4.43 14.58
CA VAL A 204 -8.77 5.59 14.15
C VAL A 204 -10.03 5.70 15.01
N LYS A 205 -10.11 6.77 15.81
CA LYS A 205 -11.16 6.95 16.84
C LYS A 205 -12.60 6.87 16.32
N GLN A 206 -12.86 7.33 15.10
CA GLN A 206 -14.19 7.33 14.48
C GLN A 206 -14.51 6.08 13.67
N ALA A 207 -13.58 5.12 13.57
CA ALA A 207 -13.78 3.87 12.85
C ALA A 207 -14.84 3.00 13.54
N GLN A 208 -15.71 2.39 12.73
CA GLN A 208 -16.74 1.46 13.18
C GLN A 208 -16.72 0.21 12.30
N PRO A 209 -17.10 -0.96 12.82
CA PRO A 209 -17.25 -2.17 12.00
C PRO A 209 -18.23 -1.95 10.84
N VAL A 210 -18.00 -2.63 9.71
CA VAL A 210 -18.96 -2.61 8.61
C VAL A 210 -20.29 -3.27 9.05
N PRO A 211 -21.44 -2.58 8.98
CA PRO A 211 -22.71 -3.14 9.37
C PRO A 211 -23.20 -4.16 8.34
N SER A 212 -23.80 -5.26 8.80
CA SER A 212 -24.39 -6.30 7.94
C SER A 212 -25.50 -5.77 7.02
N SER A 213 -26.17 -4.68 7.40
CA SER A 213 -27.18 -4.03 6.56
C SER A 213 -26.60 -3.38 5.30
N LEU A 214 -25.30 -3.07 5.28
CA LEU A 214 -24.62 -2.30 4.23
C LEU A 214 -25.30 -0.94 3.93
N ILE A 215 -25.90 -0.34 4.96
CA ILE A 215 -26.53 0.98 4.89
C ILE A 215 -25.62 1.99 5.57
N PHE A 216 -25.25 3.04 4.82
CA PHE A 216 -24.30 4.04 5.29
C PHE A 216 -24.86 5.46 5.15
N PRO A 217 -24.49 6.39 6.06
CA PRO A 217 -24.73 7.82 5.89
C PRO A 217 -24.16 8.37 4.58
N LYS A 218 -24.63 9.55 4.15
CA LYS A 218 -23.97 10.29 3.06
C LYS A 218 -22.55 10.68 3.49
N ASN A 219 -21.64 10.76 2.51
CA ASN A 219 -20.23 11.15 2.70
C ASN A 219 -19.38 10.24 3.61
N SER A 220 -19.84 9.02 3.90
CA SER A 220 -19.05 8.01 4.60
C SER A 220 -17.79 7.57 3.83
N LEU A 221 -16.80 7.09 4.60
CA LEU A 221 -15.68 6.28 4.12
C LEU A 221 -15.99 4.82 4.45
N LEU A 222 -15.78 3.93 3.49
CA LEU A 222 -15.82 2.50 3.69
C LEU A 222 -14.47 1.92 3.26
N LEU A 223 -13.79 1.22 4.16
CA LEU A 223 -12.50 0.58 3.90
C LEU A 223 -12.66 -0.94 4.11
N ILE A 224 -12.58 -1.71 3.03
CA ILE A 224 -12.84 -3.14 3.00
C ILE A 224 -11.53 -3.88 2.77
N LYS A 225 -10.92 -4.41 3.83
CA LYS A 225 -9.70 -5.22 3.79
C LYS A 225 -9.97 -6.67 3.35
N TYR A 226 -11.14 -7.22 3.70
CA TYR A 226 -11.50 -8.61 3.43
C TYR A 226 -12.74 -8.69 2.52
N PRO A 227 -12.60 -8.44 1.19
CA PRO A 227 -13.74 -8.35 0.29
C PRO A 227 -14.56 -9.65 0.17
N HIS A 228 -13.99 -10.81 0.49
CA HIS A 228 -14.69 -12.10 0.50
C HIS A 228 -15.71 -12.23 1.65
N HIS A 229 -15.62 -11.38 2.69
CA HIS A 229 -16.58 -11.33 3.78
C HIS A 229 -17.76 -10.39 3.53
N ILE A 230 -17.75 -9.65 2.41
CA ILE A 230 -18.73 -8.61 2.11
C ILE A 230 -19.34 -8.86 0.75
N ASP A 231 -20.67 -8.82 0.65
CA ASP A 231 -21.36 -8.84 -0.63
C ASP A 231 -21.17 -7.51 -1.37
N ILE A 232 -20.09 -7.45 -2.17
CA ILE A 232 -19.74 -6.29 -2.99
C ILE A 232 -20.83 -5.98 -4.02
N ALA A 233 -21.54 -6.98 -4.54
CA ALA A 233 -22.62 -6.77 -5.50
C ALA A 233 -23.80 -6.05 -4.83
N SER A 234 -24.22 -6.51 -3.66
CA SER A 234 -25.24 -5.83 -2.85
C SER A 234 -24.79 -4.43 -2.44
N LEU A 235 -23.52 -4.25 -2.07
CA LEU A 235 -22.96 -2.94 -1.75
C LEU A 235 -23.06 -1.97 -2.92
N ARG A 236 -22.72 -2.41 -4.15
CA ARG A 236 -22.86 -1.62 -5.38
C ARG A 236 -24.33 -1.23 -5.62
N GLU A 237 -25.25 -2.18 -5.49
CA GLU A 237 -26.69 -1.92 -5.66
C GLU A 237 -27.22 -0.89 -4.65
N LYS A 238 -26.86 -1.03 -3.37
CA LYS A 238 -27.30 -0.13 -2.28
C LYS A 238 -26.70 1.27 -2.41
N THR A 239 -25.57 1.41 -3.09
CA THR A 239 -24.87 2.70 -3.25
C THR A 239 -25.10 3.36 -4.62
N GLN A 240 -25.76 2.69 -5.57
CA GLN A 240 -26.00 3.18 -6.95
C GLN A 240 -26.74 4.53 -7.06
N LYS A 241 -27.54 4.89 -6.04
CA LYS A 241 -28.27 6.17 -5.97
C LYS A 241 -27.41 7.32 -5.42
N LYS A 242 -26.16 7.05 -5.05
CA LYS A 242 -25.21 8.03 -4.50
C LYS A 242 -24.08 8.26 -5.51
N SER A 243 -23.43 9.42 -5.42
CA SER A 243 -22.12 9.59 -6.06
C SER A 243 -21.07 8.90 -5.21
N VAL A 244 -20.39 7.91 -5.80
CA VAL A 244 -19.42 7.05 -5.11
C VAL A 244 -18.09 7.07 -5.86
N GLN A 245 -17.01 7.22 -5.11
CA GLN A 245 -15.66 7.01 -5.58
C GLN A 245 -15.19 5.65 -5.08
N TRP A 246 -14.77 4.80 -6.00
CA TRP A 246 -14.27 3.46 -5.74
C TRP A 246 -12.76 3.43 -5.94
N TYR A 247 -12.06 2.85 -4.99
CA TYR A 247 -10.62 2.62 -5.04
C TYR A 247 -10.37 1.12 -4.86
N TRP A 248 -9.70 0.54 -5.83
CA TRP A 248 -9.24 -0.85 -5.86
C TRP A 248 -7.71 -0.83 -5.90
N ASN A 249 -7.08 -1.97 -5.66
CA ASN A 249 -5.62 -2.05 -5.71
C ASN A 249 -5.12 -1.65 -7.11
N ASN A 250 -5.75 -2.15 -8.17
CA ASN A 250 -5.35 -1.92 -9.55
C ASN A 250 -5.90 -0.62 -10.19
N LEU A 251 -7.00 -0.04 -9.70
CA LEU A 251 -7.62 1.13 -10.33
C LEU A 251 -8.49 1.95 -9.37
N ALA A 252 -8.87 3.16 -9.77
CA ALA A 252 -9.88 3.95 -9.06
C ALA A 252 -10.79 4.69 -10.05
N TYR A 253 -12.05 4.89 -9.67
CA TYR A 253 -13.04 5.59 -10.49
C TYR A 253 -14.13 6.27 -9.67
N SER A 254 -14.79 7.26 -10.26
CA SER A 254 -16.04 7.82 -9.76
C SER A 254 -17.22 7.36 -10.59
N GLN A 255 -18.30 7.00 -9.91
CA GLN A 255 -19.55 6.61 -10.51
C GLN A 255 -20.62 7.64 -10.14
N PRO A 256 -21.24 8.32 -11.14
CA PRO A 256 -22.31 9.27 -10.87
C PRO A 256 -23.56 8.53 -10.35
N SER A 257 -24.40 9.24 -9.60
CA SER A 257 -25.68 8.69 -9.14
C SER A 257 -26.57 8.36 -10.33
N ILE A 258 -27.14 7.16 -10.38
CA ILE A 258 -28.15 6.81 -11.39
C ILE A 258 -29.40 7.68 -11.14
N LYS A 259 -29.70 8.58 -12.09
CA LYS A 259 -30.93 9.37 -12.06
C LYS A 259 -32.11 8.43 -12.38
N TRP A 260 -33.15 8.50 -11.55
CA TRP A 260 -34.33 7.63 -11.60
C TRP A 260 -35.06 7.57 -12.96
N TRP A 261 -34.87 8.57 -13.82
CA TRP A 261 -35.50 8.66 -15.15
C TRP A 261 -34.90 7.73 -16.23
N VAL A 262 -33.68 7.19 -16.04
CA VAL A 262 -33.03 6.37 -17.08
C VAL A 262 -33.66 4.98 -17.24
N ARG A 263 -34.47 4.53 -16.26
CA ARG A 263 -35.20 3.24 -16.36
C ARG A 263 -36.44 3.29 -17.25
N LEU A 264 -36.96 4.46 -17.63
CA LEU A 264 -38.17 4.59 -18.45
C LEU A 264 -37.92 4.47 -19.97
N TRP A 265 -36.66 4.35 -20.40
CA TRP A 265 -36.29 4.31 -21.82
C TRP A 265 -35.53 3.03 -22.22
N ARG A 266 -35.60 1.98 -21.39
CA ARG A 266 -35.04 0.64 -21.66
C ARG A 266 -36.10 -0.46 -21.51
N SER A 267 -37.31 -0.21 -21.98
CA SER A 267 -38.40 -1.18 -22.15
C SER A 267 -38.68 -1.40 -23.63
#